data_AF-A0A9E6ZYW6-F1
#
_entry.id   AF-A0A9E6ZYW6-F1
#
_cell.length_a   1.000
_cell.length_b   1.000
_cell.length_c   1.000
_cell.angle_alpha   90.00
_cell.angle_beta   90.00
_cell.angle_gamma   90.00
#
_symmetry.space_group_name_H-M   'P 1'
#
loop_
_entity.id
_entity.type
_entity.pdbx_description
1 polymer ?
#
loop_
_entity_poly.entity_id
_entity_poly.type
_entity_poly.pdbx_seq_one_letter_code
_entity_poly.pdbx_strand_id
1 'polypeptide(L)' 'MSAVTIRNLPDEVHRALKDRAARHGRSTEAEIREILQAAVRPPERVKVGSALAAFGRRFNGIEFEPMRASDPAEPASFE' A
#
# COMPACT_ATOMS: atom_id res chain seq x y z
N MET A 1 -2.58 -9.97 -12.07
CA MET A 1 -3.43 -10.17 -10.87
C MET A 1 -2.58 -10.83 -9.80
N SER A 2 -2.55 -10.29 -8.59
CA SER A 2 -1.94 -10.95 -7.43
C SER A 2 -2.99 -11.84 -6.76
N ALA A 3 -2.65 -13.09 -6.48
CA ALA A 3 -3.51 -14.04 -5.76
C ALA A 3 -2.80 -14.53 -4.49
N VAL A 4 -3.57 -14.80 -3.45
CA VAL A 4 -3.08 -15.35 -2.17
C VAL A 4 -3.96 -16.55 -1.82
N THR A 5 -3.33 -17.66 -1.44
CA THR A 5 -4.03 -18.87 -0.98
C THR A 5 -3.69 -19.11 0.48
N ILE A 6 -4.71 -19.17 1.34
CA ILE A 6 -4.57 -19.49 2.76
C ILE A 6 -4.88 -20.98 2.95
N ARG A 7 -3.89 -21.77 3.35
CA ARG A 7 -4.05 -23.20 3.63
C ARG A 7 -4.41 -23.42 5.10
N ASN A 8 -5.14 -24.49 5.38
CA ASN A 8 -5.52 -24.90 6.75
C ASN A 8 -6.22 -23.80 7.55
N LEU A 9 -7.08 -23.00 6.89
CA LEU A 9 -7.92 -22.02 7.58
C LEU A 9 -8.93 -22.77 8.46
N PRO A 10 -9.00 -22.51 9.77
CA PRO A 10 -9.98 -23.17 10.64
C PRO A 10 -11.41 -22.97 10.11
N ASP A 11 -12.21 -24.03 10.13
CA ASP A 11 -13.58 -24.02 9.58
C ASP A 11 -14.46 -22.95 10.24
N GLU A 12 -14.26 -22.72 11.54
CA GLU A 12 -14.95 -21.67 12.30
C GLU A 12 -14.64 -20.27 11.75
N VAL A 13 -13.39 -20.01 11.35
CA VAL A 13 -12.97 -18.73 10.77
C VAL A 13 -13.58 -18.58 9.37
N HIS A 14 -13.57 -19.63 8.57
CA HIS A 14 -14.19 -19.61 7.25
C HIS A 14 -15.70 -19.33 7.32
N ARG A 15 -16.41 -19.95 8.27
CA ARG A 15 -17.85 -19.68 8.53
C ARG A 15 -18.08 -18.24 8.98
N ALA A 16 -17.30 -17.76 9.96
CA ALA A 16 -17.41 -16.39 10.44
C ALA A 16 -17.18 -15.35 9.33
N LEU A 17 -16.22 -15.60 8.43
CA LEU A 17 -15.97 -14.76 7.25
C LEU A 17 -17.17 -14.76 6.28
N LYS A 18 -17.76 -15.93 6.02
CA LYS A 18 -18.94 -16.04 5.15
C LYS A 18 -20.15 -15.30 5.73
N ASP A 19 -20.41 -15.46 7.02
CA ASP A 19 -21.51 -14.77 7.71
C ASP A 19 -21.29 -13.26 7.76
N ARG A 20 -20.03 -12.81 7.92
CA ARG A 20 -19.68 -11.38 7.85
C ARG A 20 -19.88 -10.81 6.45
N ALA A 21 -19.47 -11.54 5.42
CA ALA A 21 -19.65 -11.14 4.03
C ALA A 21 -21.14 -11.01 3.66
N ALA A 22 -21.96 -11.97 4.08
CA ALA A 22 -23.41 -11.93 3.91
C ALA A 22 -24.04 -10.71 4.59
N ARG A 23 -23.65 -10.40 5.83
CA ARG A 23 -24.10 -9.19 6.56
C ARG A 23 -23.75 -7.89 5.84
N HIS A 24 -22.63 -7.86 5.12
CA HIS A 24 -22.22 -6.69 4.35
C HIS A 24 -22.68 -6.69 2.89
N GLY A 25 -23.45 -7.70 2.45
CA GLY A 25 -23.95 -7.79 1.07
C GLY A 25 -22.87 -8.01 0.01
N ARG A 26 -21.75 -8.68 0.36
CA ARG A 26 -20.61 -8.92 -0.53
C ARG A 26 -20.17 -10.37 -0.51
N SER A 27 -19.39 -10.79 -1.51
CA SER A 27 -18.81 -12.14 -1.53
C SER A 27 -17.76 -12.32 -0.44
N THR A 28 -17.53 -13.56 0.00
CA THR A 28 -16.49 -13.87 1.00
C THR A 28 -15.12 -13.37 0.57
N GLU A 29 -14.78 -13.49 -0.71
CA GLU A 29 -13.52 -12.99 -1.26
C GLU A 29 -13.44 -11.45 -1.19
N ALA A 30 -14.53 -10.74 -1.49
CA ALA A 30 -14.59 -9.29 -1.36
C ALA A 30 -14.48 -8.82 0.09
N GLU A 31 -15.06 -9.57 1.04
CA GLU A 31 -14.88 -9.31 2.48
C GLU A 31 -13.43 -9.49 2.90
N ILE A 32 -12.80 -10.61 2.53
CA ILE A 32 -11.38 -10.89 2.84
C ILE A 32 -10.48 -9.80 2.27
N ARG A 33 -10.71 -9.39 1.01
CA ARG A 33 -9.94 -8.31 0.36
C ARG A 33 -10.05 -7.01 1.14
N GLU A 34 -11.23 -6.66 1.64
CA GLU A 34 -11.42 -5.43 2.40
C GLU A 34 -10.73 -5.48 3.77
N ILE A 35 -10.83 -6.61 4.46
CA ILE A 35 -10.13 -6.82 5.75
C ILE A 35 -8.62 -6.64 5.55
N LEU A 36 -8.06 -7.26 4.52
CA LEU A 36 -6.64 -7.13 4.20
C LEU A 36 -6.28 -5.68 3.87
N GLN A 37 -7.07 -5.00 3.04
CA GLN A 37 -6.83 -3.59 2.70
C GLN A 37 -6.86 -2.69 3.94
N ALA A 38 -7.83 -2.85 4.82
CA ALA A 38 -7.94 -2.08 6.05
C ALA A 38 -6.77 -2.37 7.01
N ALA A 39 -6.34 -3.63 7.12
CA ALA A 39 -5.24 -4.03 7.99
C ALA A 39 -3.87 -3.48 7.53
N VAL A 40 -3.64 -3.41 6.22
CA VAL A 40 -2.33 -3.02 5.65
C VAL A 40 -2.25 -1.55 5.25
N ARG A 41 -3.36 -0.81 5.26
CA ARG A 41 -3.39 0.63 4.96
C ARG A 41 -3.68 1.41 6.24
N PRO A 42 -2.65 1.83 6.99
CA PRO A 42 -2.87 2.70 8.13
C PRO A 42 -3.55 4.00 7.67
N PRO A 43 -4.52 4.53 8.44
CA PRO A 43 -5.28 5.72 8.05
C PRO A 43 -4.38 6.94 7.83
N GLU A 44 -3.24 6.98 8.51
CA GLU A 44 -2.27 8.07 8.45
C GLU A 44 -1.13 7.84 7.45
N ARG A 45 -1.24 6.85 6.54
CA ARG A 45 -0.21 6.61 5.55
C ARG A 45 -0.06 7.84 4.64
N VAL A 46 1.05 8.56 4.79
CA VAL A 46 1.43 9.63 3.87
C VAL A 46 1.63 9.05 2.48
N LYS A 47 0.74 9.42 1.55
CA LYS A 47 0.90 9.11 0.13
C LYS A 47 1.93 10.08 -0.46
N VAL A 48 3.22 9.83 -0.22
CA VAL A 48 4.33 10.72 -0.58
C VAL A 48 4.23 11.22 -2.03
N GLY A 49 4.00 10.31 -2.98
CA GLY A 49 3.83 10.70 -4.39
C GLY A 49 2.63 11.64 -4.63
N SER A 50 1.49 11.38 -3.98
CA SER A 50 0.32 12.27 -4.07
C SER A 50 0.57 13.63 -3.39
N ALA A 51 1.29 13.65 -2.26
CA ALA A 51 1.65 14.87 -1.56
C ALA A 51 2.62 15.73 -2.39
N LEU A 52 3.66 15.12 -2.96
CA LEU A 52 4.60 15.79 -3.87
C LEU A 52 3.90 16.29 -5.14
N ALA A 53 3.02 15.49 -5.73
CA ALA A 53 2.24 15.92 -6.90
C ALA A 53 1.31 17.10 -6.57
N ALA A 54 0.66 17.09 -5.40
CA ALA A 54 -0.15 18.22 -4.94
C ALA A 54 0.69 19.47 -4.70
N PHE A 55 1.89 19.33 -4.12
CA PHE A 55 2.84 20.41 -3.96
C PHE A 55 3.25 21.01 -5.32
N GLY A 56 3.72 20.20 -6.28
CA GLY A 56 4.14 20.67 -7.59
C GLY A 56 3.03 21.39 -8.38
N ARG A 57 1.78 20.92 -8.28
CA ARG A 57 0.62 21.60 -8.91
C ARG A 57 0.40 23.03 -8.41
N ARG A 58 0.74 23.34 -7.16
CA ARG A 58 0.64 24.72 -6.62
C ARG A 58 1.56 25.70 -7.35
N PHE A 59 2.59 25.19 -8.02
CA PHE A 59 3.56 25.96 -8.80
C PHE A 59 3.40 25.76 -10.31
N ASN A 60 2.28 25.17 -10.76
CA ASN A 60 2.03 24.85 -12.17
C ASN A 60 3.05 23.87 -12.79
N GLY A 61 3.63 23.01 -11.94
CA GLY A 61 4.76 22.14 -12.31
C GLY A 61 6.08 22.73 -11.82
N ILE A 62 7.01 21.86 -11.43
CA ILE A 62 8.37 22.25 -11.03
C ILE A 62 9.31 21.37 -11.84
N GLU A 63 10.11 22.01 -12.68
CA GLU A 63 11.21 21.38 -13.39
C GLU A 63 12.50 21.62 -12.59
N PHE A 64 13.31 20.58 -12.44
CA PHE A 64 14.61 20.67 -11.77
C PHE A 64 15.69 20.38 -12.79
N GLU A 65 16.68 21.27 -12.88
CA GLU A 65 17.92 20.94 -13.55
C GLU A 65 18.63 19.84 -12.76
N PRO A 66 18.99 18.70 -13.37
CA PRO A 66 19.63 17.61 -12.66
C PRO A 66 21.04 18.02 -12.22
N MET A 67 21.15 18.47 -10.97
CA MET A 67 22.44 18.76 -10.34
C MET A 67 23.01 17.46 -9.77
N ARG A 68 23.70 16.70 -10.61
CA ARG A 68 24.46 15.52 -10.19
C ARG A 68 25.92 15.92 -10.04
N ALA A 69 26.52 15.61 -8.89
CA ALA A 69 27.97 15.69 -8.77
C ALA A 69 28.60 14.74 -9.80
N SER A 70 29.51 15.25 -10.62
CA SER A 70 30.24 14.46 -11.62
C SER A 70 31.36 13.62 -11.00
N ASP A 71 31.75 13.95 -9.76
CA ASP A 71 32.80 13.27 -9.05
C ASP A 71 32.36 11.85 -8.66
N PRO A 72 33.29 10.87 -8.67
CA PRO A 72 33.02 9.53 -8.20
C PRO A 72 32.49 9.54 -6.76
N ALA A 73 31.56 8.63 -6.45
CA ALA A 73 31.10 8.46 -5.07
C ALA A 73 32.27 8.00 -4.20
N GLU A 74 32.50 8.69 -3.08
CA GLU A 74 33.49 8.24 -2.11
C GLU A 74 33.00 6.95 -1.42
N PRO A 75 33.89 5.95 -1.22
CA PRO A 75 33.53 4.72 -0.54
C PRO A 75 33.20 5.00 0.94
N ALA A 76 32.15 4.35 1.46
CA ALA A 76 31.84 4.41 2.88
C ALA A 76 32.96 3.76 3.70
N SER A 77 33.46 4.47 4.73
CA SER A 77 34.32 3.88 5.75
C SER A 77 33.45 3.16 6.78
N PHE A 78 33.85 1.94 7.12
CA PHE A 78 33.22 1.12 8.16
C PHE A 78 34.29 0.84 9.22
N GLU A 79 34.53 1.80 10.11
CA GLU A 79 35.24 1.54 11.37
C GLU A 79 34.31 0.92 12.41
#